data_AF-A0A7S1EJH6-F1
#
_entry.id   AF-A0A7S1EJH6-F1
#
_cell.length_a   1.000
_cell.length_b   1.000
_cell.length_c   1.000
_cell.angle_alpha   90.00
_cell.angle_beta   90.00
_cell.angle_gamma   90.00
#
_symmetry.space_group_name_H-M   'P 1'
#
loop_
_entity.id
_entity.type
_entity.pdbx_description
1 polymer ?
#
loop_
_entity_poly.entity_id
_entity_poly.type
_entity_poly.pdbx_seq_one_letter_code
_entity_poly.pdbx_strand_id
1 'polypeptide(L)'
;IDGDGRILTMRVPDPHGGYKQHPADPRLMVAREPGEFGGEYYRLIPEGFIKQHDGLTFKVNPDREGLDLNRNFPADWRQEFQQLGAGPYPTSEPEVRAMVDFITQHPNIGAAVSFHTHSGVILRPCGTRSDKDMTPEDLWLFQQFSALGEKHSGYPAISIYEDFRYHPKDVITGTQDWVYEHLGALFWVVELWSPNKEAGIENTKWIDWYRTHPVEDDLKLLKWSDEQCEG
;
A
#
# COMPACT_ATOMS: atom_id res chain seq x y z
N ILE A 1 -19.75 -0.22 15.19
CA ILE A 1 -20.99 0.59 15.39
C ILE A 1 -22.02 -0.18 16.21
N ASP A 2 -22.00 -1.49 16.06
CA ASP A 2 -22.74 -2.52 16.80
C ASP A 2 -22.07 -2.99 18.11
N GLY A 3 -20.80 -2.63 18.34
CA GLY A 3 -20.09 -2.89 19.60
C GLY A 3 -19.20 -4.14 19.61
N ASP A 4 -18.95 -4.73 18.45
CA ASP A 4 -18.09 -5.92 18.30
C ASP A 4 -16.57 -5.59 18.25
N GLY A 5 -16.23 -4.29 18.25
CA GLY A 5 -14.85 -3.82 18.19
C GLY A 5 -14.23 -3.83 16.79
N ARG A 6 -15.02 -4.11 15.74
CA ARG A 6 -14.60 -4.12 14.34
C ARG A 6 -15.19 -2.91 13.61
N ILE A 7 -14.53 -2.54 12.52
CA ILE A 7 -15.07 -1.61 11.52
C ILE A 7 -15.05 -2.39 10.21
N LEU A 8 -16.23 -2.77 9.73
CA LEU A 8 -16.38 -3.62 8.55
C LEU A 8 -16.91 -2.84 7.34
N THR A 9 -17.11 -3.54 6.24
CA THR A 9 -17.81 -3.03 5.06
C THR A 9 -19.24 -3.57 5.06
N MET A 10 -20.23 -2.67 5.08
CA MET A 10 -21.64 -3.00 5.00
C MET A 10 -22.08 -3.22 3.55
N ARG A 11 -23.04 -4.14 3.36
CA ARG A 11 -23.67 -4.44 2.08
C ARG A 11 -25.08 -3.89 2.09
N VAL A 12 -25.36 -2.90 1.23
CA VAL A 12 -26.67 -2.27 1.13
C VAL A 12 -27.33 -2.74 -0.17
N PRO A 13 -28.49 -3.42 -0.12
CA PRO A 13 -29.22 -3.78 -1.33
C PRO A 13 -29.55 -2.55 -2.18
N ASP A 14 -29.15 -2.58 -3.45
CA ASP A 14 -29.34 -1.48 -4.40
C ASP A 14 -29.39 -2.07 -5.81
N PRO A 15 -30.52 -2.02 -6.55
CA PRO A 15 -30.61 -2.50 -7.94
C PRO A 15 -29.59 -1.86 -8.91
N HIS A 16 -29.05 -0.71 -8.55
CA HIS A 16 -28.01 0.02 -9.27
C HIS A 16 -26.62 -0.17 -8.65
N GLY A 17 -26.49 -1.08 -7.68
CA GLY A 17 -25.24 -1.45 -7.03
C GLY A 17 -24.22 -2.03 -8.02
N GLY A 18 -22.95 -1.79 -7.73
CA GLY A 18 -21.82 -2.24 -8.54
C GLY A 18 -21.31 -3.64 -8.18
N TYR A 19 -21.87 -4.27 -7.15
CA TYR A 19 -21.41 -5.57 -6.64
C TYR A 19 -22.54 -6.58 -6.56
N LYS A 20 -22.20 -7.85 -6.69
CA LYS A 20 -23.06 -9.01 -6.47
C LYS A 20 -22.35 -10.05 -5.63
N GLN A 21 -23.09 -10.98 -5.05
CA GLN A 21 -22.50 -12.09 -4.32
C GLN A 21 -21.84 -13.08 -5.28
N HIS A 22 -20.70 -13.64 -4.88
CA HIS A 22 -20.11 -14.76 -5.60
C HIS A 22 -20.96 -16.03 -5.42
N PRO A 23 -21.26 -16.79 -6.49
CA PRO A 23 -22.17 -17.94 -6.40
C PRO A 23 -21.63 -19.10 -5.53
N ALA A 24 -20.31 -19.24 -5.40
CA ALA A 24 -19.70 -20.29 -4.57
C ALA A 24 -19.57 -19.91 -3.09
N ASP A 25 -19.47 -18.62 -2.78
CA ASP A 25 -19.42 -18.12 -1.40
C ASP A 25 -20.08 -16.74 -1.33
N PRO A 26 -21.29 -16.63 -0.74
CA PRO A 26 -22.04 -15.38 -0.70
C PRO A 26 -21.39 -14.33 0.21
N ARG A 27 -20.34 -14.67 0.99
CA ARG A 27 -19.54 -13.69 1.73
C ARG A 27 -18.66 -12.86 0.79
N LEU A 28 -18.23 -13.42 -0.34
CA LEU A 28 -17.42 -12.71 -1.33
C LEU A 28 -18.32 -11.82 -2.20
N MET A 29 -17.95 -10.55 -2.31
CA MET A 29 -18.61 -9.58 -3.18
C MET A 29 -17.75 -9.35 -4.41
N VAL A 30 -18.30 -9.60 -5.59
CA VAL A 30 -17.61 -9.42 -6.87
C VAL A 30 -18.23 -8.28 -7.66
N ALA A 31 -17.41 -7.64 -8.49
CA ALA A 31 -17.89 -6.61 -9.38
C ALA A 31 -18.99 -7.17 -10.30
N ARG A 32 -20.01 -6.37 -10.54
CA ARG A 32 -21.04 -6.62 -11.56
C ARG A 32 -20.42 -6.43 -12.95
N GLU A 33 -20.81 -7.28 -13.89
CA GLU A 33 -20.33 -7.17 -15.27
C GLU A 33 -20.96 -5.96 -15.98
N PRO A 34 -20.22 -5.27 -16.88
CA PRO A 34 -20.80 -4.24 -17.72
C PRO A 34 -22.00 -4.76 -18.53
N GLY A 35 -23.16 -4.12 -18.35
CA GLY A 35 -24.40 -4.50 -19.05
C GLY A 35 -25.17 -5.67 -18.43
N GLU A 36 -24.76 -6.17 -17.28
CA GLU A 36 -25.55 -7.13 -16.49
C GLU A 36 -26.77 -6.42 -15.89
N PHE A 37 -27.96 -7.04 -15.87
CA PHE A 37 -29.18 -6.50 -15.23
C PHE A 37 -30.07 -7.61 -14.66
N GLY A 38 -30.97 -7.27 -13.75
CA GLY A 38 -31.99 -8.18 -13.21
C GLY A 38 -31.51 -9.10 -12.07
N GLY A 39 -30.26 -8.96 -11.62
CA GLY A 39 -29.73 -9.67 -10.45
C GLY A 39 -29.95 -8.93 -9.12
N GLU A 40 -29.51 -9.57 -8.04
CA GLU A 40 -29.41 -8.95 -6.72
C GLU A 40 -28.07 -8.23 -6.59
N TYR A 41 -28.15 -6.91 -6.43
CA TYR A 41 -26.99 -6.04 -6.42
C TYR A 41 -26.89 -5.28 -5.10
N TYR A 42 -25.66 -4.89 -4.79
CA TYR A 42 -25.30 -4.27 -3.54
C TYR A 42 -24.35 -3.10 -3.78
N ARG A 43 -24.48 -2.10 -2.91
CA ARG A 43 -23.48 -1.07 -2.68
C ARG A 43 -22.67 -1.44 -1.45
N LEU A 44 -21.35 -1.35 -1.56
CA LEU A 44 -20.43 -1.55 -0.45
C LEU A 44 -20.11 -0.19 0.17
N ILE A 45 -20.31 -0.04 1.47
CA ILE A 45 -20.02 1.19 2.21
C ILE A 45 -19.31 0.87 3.53
N PRO A 46 -18.35 1.70 3.98
CA PRO A 46 -17.76 1.54 5.30
C PRO A 46 -18.84 1.57 6.39
N GLU A 47 -18.70 0.73 7.40
CA GLU A 47 -19.55 0.75 8.57
C GLU A 47 -19.48 2.10 9.28
N GLY A 48 -20.64 2.70 9.54
CA GLY A 48 -20.68 4.04 10.11
C GLY A 48 -22.09 4.61 10.20
N PHE A 49 -22.18 5.77 10.84
CA PHE A 49 -23.41 6.56 10.88
C PHE A 49 -23.44 7.56 9.73
N ILE A 50 -24.57 7.60 9.02
CA ILE A 50 -24.81 8.62 8.00
C ILE A 50 -25.47 9.82 8.66
N LYS A 51 -24.89 11.01 8.46
CA LYS A 51 -25.47 12.29 8.88
C LYS A 51 -25.84 13.07 7.64
N GLN A 52 -27.01 13.73 7.65
CA GLN A 52 -27.43 14.67 6.60
C GLN A 52 -27.38 14.07 5.17
N HIS A 53 -27.91 12.85 5.00
CA HIS A 53 -27.99 12.21 3.69
C HIS A 53 -28.87 13.02 2.73
N ASP A 54 -28.36 13.34 1.54
CA ASP A 54 -29.07 14.08 0.48
C ASP A 54 -29.97 13.17 -0.38
N GLY A 55 -30.01 11.87 -0.09
CA GLY A 55 -30.76 10.87 -0.85
C GLY A 55 -29.96 10.23 -1.99
N LEU A 56 -28.73 10.68 -2.25
CA LEU A 56 -27.96 10.27 -3.43
C LEU A 56 -26.50 9.94 -3.13
N THR A 57 -25.82 10.78 -2.34
CA THR A 57 -24.38 10.71 -2.11
C THR A 57 -24.04 10.39 -0.66
N PHE A 58 -23.04 9.52 -0.52
CA PHE A 58 -22.40 9.24 0.77
C PHE A 58 -21.02 9.88 0.74
N LYS A 59 -20.72 10.67 1.76
CA LYS A 59 -19.37 11.21 1.99
C LYS A 59 -18.79 10.55 3.23
N VAL A 60 -17.73 9.78 3.05
CA VAL A 60 -16.94 9.24 4.16
C VAL A 60 -16.18 10.41 4.79
N ASN A 61 -16.17 10.46 6.13
CA ASN A 61 -15.37 11.46 6.84
C ASN A 61 -13.89 11.20 6.54
N PRO A 62 -13.07 12.25 6.37
CA PRO A 62 -11.63 12.06 6.34
C PRO A 62 -11.17 11.49 7.68
N ASP A 63 -10.05 10.76 7.64
CA ASP A 63 -9.32 10.43 8.87
C ASP A 63 -8.99 11.72 9.62
N ARG A 64 -9.18 11.69 10.94
CA ARG A 64 -9.12 12.90 11.76
C ARG A 64 -7.73 13.55 11.70
N GLU A 65 -6.69 12.74 11.72
CA GLU A 65 -5.30 13.17 11.59
C GLU A 65 -4.82 13.09 10.13
N GLY A 66 -5.21 12.03 9.40
CA GLY A 66 -4.92 11.89 7.96
C GLY A 66 -3.44 11.92 7.59
N LEU A 67 -2.55 11.48 8.47
CA LEU A 67 -1.10 11.59 8.32
C LEU A 67 -0.50 10.41 7.56
N ASP A 68 0.38 10.69 6.59
CA ASP A 68 1.30 9.73 5.98
C ASP A 68 2.73 10.16 6.30
N LEU A 69 3.27 9.61 7.39
CA LEU A 69 4.62 9.94 7.86
C LEU A 69 5.69 9.66 6.80
N ASN A 70 5.50 8.62 5.97
CA ASN A 70 6.43 8.29 4.90
C ASN A 70 6.28 9.21 3.68
N ARG A 71 5.55 10.32 3.79
CA ARG A 71 5.48 11.42 2.82
C ARG A 71 5.94 12.76 3.39
N ASN A 72 6.24 12.81 4.69
CA ASN A 72 6.66 14.04 5.38
C ASN A 72 8.19 14.27 5.33
N PHE A 73 8.96 13.40 4.66
CA PHE A 73 10.41 13.54 4.52
C PHE A 73 10.81 14.65 3.54
N PRO A 74 11.98 15.30 3.71
CA PRO A 74 12.38 16.47 2.91
C PRO A 74 12.50 16.25 1.39
N ALA A 75 12.97 15.08 0.96
CA ALA A 75 13.22 14.82 -0.46
C ALA A 75 11.90 14.70 -1.22
N ASP A 76 11.73 15.53 -2.26
CA ASP A 76 10.53 15.60 -3.10
C ASP A 76 9.22 15.65 -2.31
N TRP A 77 9.25 16.37 -1.18
CA TRP A 77 8.05 16.67 -0.40
C TRP A 77 7.03 17.45 -1.25
N ARG A 78 5.76 17.11 -1.11
CA ARG A 78 4.66 17.67 -1.90
C ARG A 78 3.53 18.13 -0.99
N GLN A 79 2.80 19.16 -1.42
CA GLN A 79 1.67 19.69 -0.66
C GLN A 79 0.45 18.75 -0.72
N GLU A 80 -0.49 18.95 0.19
CA GLU A 80 -1.71 18.14 0.37
C GLU A 80 -2.49 17.88 -0.92
N PHE A 81 -2.55 18.85 -1.84
CA PHE A 81 -3.28 18.70 -3.12
C PHE A 81 -2.59 17.74 -4.12
N GLN A 82 -1.35 17.34 -3.86
CA GLN A 82 -0.56 16.42 -4.68
C GLN A 82 -0.25 15.11 -3.94
N GLN A 83 -0.05 15.18 -2.63
CA GLN A 83 0.23 14.05 -1.76
C GLN A 83 -0.51 14.25 -0.44
N LEU A 84 -1.59 13.49 -0.25
CA LEU A 84 -2.38 13.53 0.97
C LEU A 84 -1.53 13.07 2.17
N GLY A 85 -1.74 13.73 3.30
CA GLY A 85 -1.13 13.37 4.58
C GLY A 85 0.35 13.70 4.73
N ALA A 86 0.95 14.42 3.77
CA ALA A 86 2.35 14.82 3.84
C ALA A 86 2.63 15.93 4.88
N GLY A 87 1.60 16.42 5.57
CA GLY A 87 1.69 17.53 6.53
C GLY A 87 1.76 18.90 5.84
N PRO A 88 1.86 20.00 6.61
CA PRO A 88 1.94 21.36 6.05
C PRO A 88 3.32 21.77 5.49
N TYR A 89 4.40 21.10 5.89
CA TYR A 89 5.78 21.31 5.41
C TYR A 89 6.62 20.07 5.76
N PRO A 90 7.77 19.81 5.10
CA PRO A 90 8.58 18.63 5.41
C PRO A 90 9.04 18.67 6.87
N THR A 91 9.01 17.52 7.56
CA THR A 91 9.33 17.38 9.00
C THR A 91 8.39 18.15 9.93
N SER A 92 7.16 18.47 9.47
CA SER A 92 6.11 19.00 10.33
C SER A 92 5.77 18.04 11.46
N GLU A 93 5.80 16.74 11.20
CA GLU A 93 5.48 15.71 12.18
C GLU A 93 6.67 15.47 13.11
N PRO A 94 6.46 15.50 14.44
CA PRO A 94 7.55 15.39 15.41
C PRO A 94 8.31 14.06 15.30
N GLU A 95 7.64 12.97 14.92
CA GLU A 95 8.23 11.65 14.70
C GLU A 95 9.25 11.69 13.55
N VAL A 96 8.86 12.29 12.42
CA VAL A 96 9.70 12.42 11.23
C VAL A 96 10.84 13.40 11.51
N ARG A 97 10.56 14.51 12.19
CA ARG A 97 11.60 15.46 12.63
C ARG A 97 12.64 14.80 13.52
N ALA A 98 12.22 13.98 14.48
CA ALA A 98 13.14 13.28 15.37
C ALA A 98 14.06 12.31 14.59
N MET A 99 13.51 11.58 13.61
CA MET A 99 14.32 10.69 12.78
C MET A 99 15.30 11.46 11.89
N VAL A 100 14.86 12.56 11.28
CA VAL A 100 15.71 13.44 10.47
C VAL A 100 16.86 14.02 11.32
N ASP A 101 16.55 14.56 12.50
CA ASP A 101 17.54 15.11 13.42
C ASP A 101 18.55 14.04 13.87
N PHE A 102 18.06 12.84 14.23
CA PHE A 102 18.93 11.74 14.61
C PHE A 102 19.88 11.35 13.47
N ILE A 103 19.37 11.02 12.28
CA ILE A 103 20.23 10.50 11.20
C ILE A 103 21.24 11.57 10.75
N THR A 104 20.84 12.84 10.66
CA THR A 104 21.74 13.93 10.23
C THR A 104 22.87 14.21 11.22
N GLN A 105 22.67 13.92 12.52
CA GLN A 105 23.72 14.03 13.54
C GLN A 105 24.67 12.82 13.59
N HIS A 106 24.38 11.75 12.85
CA HIS A 106 25.17 10.50 12.86
C HIS A 106 25.72 10.18 11.46
N PRO A 107 26.75 10.91 10.99
CA PRO A 107 27.29 10.78 9.63
C PRO A 107 27.95 9.41 9.34
N ASN A 108 28.08 8.56 10.36
CA ASN A 108 28.58 7.19 10.26
C ASN A 108 27.50 6.17 9.87
N ILE A 109 26.23 6.57 9.72
CA ILE A 109 25.16 5.72 9.21
C ILE A 109 25.31 5.60 7.68
N GLY A 110 25.79 4.44 7.22
CA GLY A 110 25.97 4.16 5.79
C GLY A 110 24.78 3.50 5.10
N ALA A 111 23.86 2.92 5.88
CA ALA A 111 22.65 2.32 5.37
C ALA A 111 21.52 2.29 6.41
N ALA A 112 20.27 2.24 5.95
CA ALA A 112 19.09 2.07 6.79
C ALA A 112 18.04 1.14 6.13
N VAL A 113 17.18 0.55 6.96
CA VAL A 113 16.07 -0.30 6.51
C VAL A 113 14.82 0.12 7.26
N SER A 114 13.72 0.36 6.54
CA SER A 114 12.40 0.60 7.14
C SER A 114 11.51 -0.61 6.96
N PHE A 115 10.92 -1.10 8.05
CA PHE A 115 9.97 -2.21 8.02
C PHE A 115 8.54 -1.69 7.89
N HIS A 116 7.84 -2.22 6.90
CA HIS A 116 6.45 -1.94 6.58
C HIS A 116 5.67 -3.25 6.49
N THR A 117 4.36 -3.15 6.34
CA THR A 117 3.49 -4.27 5.99
C THR A 117 2.44 -3.77 4.99
N HIS A 118 2.04 -4.52 3.98
CA HIS A 118 2.38 -5.92 3.66
C HIS A 118 2.69 -6.06 2.17
N SER A 119 3.41 -7.13 1.81
CA SER A 119 3.59 -7.65 0.43
C SER A 119 4.61 -8.79 0.36
N GLY A 120 5.44 -8.98 1.39
CA GLY A 120 6.47 -10.01 1.45
C GLY A 120 7.60 -9.74 0.47
N VAL A 121 8.03 -8.49 0.36
CA VAL A 121 8.97 -8.01 -0.66
C VAL A 121 9.97 -7.00 -0.06
N ILE A 122 11.19 -7.01 -0.58
CA ILE A 122 12.21 -6.00 -0.32
C ILE A 122 12.14 -4.97 -1.44
N LEU A 123 11.93 -3.71 -1.10
CA LEU A 123 11.86 -2.61 -2.03
C LEU A 123 13.18 -1.86 -2.04
N ARG A 124 13.83 -1.80 -3.19
CA ARG A 124 15.04 -0.98 -3.41
C ARG A 124 14.68 0.34 -4.11
N PRO A 125 15.43 1.43 -3.84
CA PRO A 125 15.27 2.71 -4.53
C PRO A 125 15.63 2.61 -6.02
N CYS A 126 15.36 3.66 -6.82
CA CYS A 126 14.67 4.90 -6.46
C CYS A 126 13.14 4.77 -6.58
N GLY A 127 12.40 5.62 -5.88
CA GLY A 127 10.95 5.76 -6.10
C GLY A 127 10.59 6.81 -7.16
N THR A 128 11.55 7.66 -7.53
CA THR A 128 11.36 8.85 -8.38
C THR A 128 11.92 8.74 -9.79
N ARG A 129 12.80 7.77 -10.06
CA ARG A 129 13.43 7.58 -11.36
C ARG A 129 13.68 6.11 -11.67
N SER A 130 13.85 5.81 -12.96
CA SER A 130 14.16 4.47 -13.43
C SER A 130 15.57 4.05 -13.03
N ASP A 131 15.82 2.74 -13.00
CA ASP A 131 17.15 2.19 -12.76
C ASP A 131 18.18 2.72 -13.76
N LYS A 132 17.75 3.00 -15.00
CA LYS A 132 18.61 3.49 -16.08
C LYS A 132 19.15 4.89 -15.82
N ASP A 133 18.44 5.65 -14.98
CA ASP A 133 18.78 7.04 -14.64
C ASP A 133 19.50 7.12 -13.28
N MET A 134 19.74 5.99 -12.60
CA MET A 134 20.55 5.94 -11.38
C MET A 134 22.05 5.97 -11.70
N THR A 135 22.84 6.39 -10.72
CA THR A 135 24.29 6.17 -10.72
C THR A 135 24.56 4.67 -10.84
N PRO A 136 25.28 4.19 -11.88
CA PRO A 136 25.47 2.76 -12.10
C PRO A 136 26.11 2.03 -10.92
N GLU A 137 27.11 2.64 -10.28
CA GLU A 137 27.82 2.08 -9.14
C GLU A 137 26.90 1.83 -7.95
N ASP A 138 25.99 2.77 -7.66
CA ASP A 138 24.99 2.62 -6.59
C ASP A 138 23.98 1.53 -6.94
N LEU A 139 23.50 1.49 -8.18
CA LEU A 139 22.58 0.46 -8.64
C LEU A 139 23.19 -0.94 -8.49
N TRP A 140 24.47 -1.12 -8.81
CA TRP A 140 25.16 -2.40 -8.62
C TRP A 140 25.29 -2.79 -7.15
N LEU A 141 25.47 -1.83 -6.24
CA LEU A 141 25.45 -2.09 -4.81
C LEU A 141 24.05 -2.50 -4.35
N PHE A 142 23.02 -1.76 -4.77
CA PHE A 142 21.62 -2.11 -4.46
C PHE A 142 21.29 -3.53 -4.92
N GLN A 143 21.62 -3.90 -6.16
CA GLN A 143 21.37 -5.23 -6.69
C GLN A 143 22.12 -6.32 -5.92
N GLN A 144 23.40 -6.10 -5.57
CA GLN A 144 24.19 -7.06 -4.80
C GLN A 144 23.63 -7.30 -3.40
N PHE A 145 23.32 -6.23 -2.66
CA PHE A 145 22.75 -6.35 -1.32
C PHE A 145 21.31 -6.88 -1.35
N SER A 146 20.51 -6.47 -2.34
CA SER A 146 19.17 -7.02 -2.57
C SER A 146 19.23 -8.54 -2.80
N ALA A 147 20.14 -9.04 -3.63
CA ALA A 147 20.30 -10.49 -3.85
C ALA A 147 20.69 -11.26 -2.57
N LEU A 148 21.48 -10.64 -1.68
CA LEU A 148 21.73 -11.20 -0.35
C LEU A 148 20.45 -11.20 0.50
N GLY A 149 19.70 -10.11 0.47
CA GLY A 149 18.39 -9.99 1.12
C GLY A 149 17.44 -11.09 0.69
N GLU A 150 17.30 -11.32 -0.63
CA GLU A 150 16.47 -12.40 -1.18
C GLU A 150 16.92 -13.78 -0.69
N LYS A 151 18.23 -14.06 -0.77
CA LYS A 151 18.80 -15.33 -0.34
C LYS A 151 18.51 -15.63 1.14
N HIS A 152 18.57 -14.63 2.00
CA HIS A 152 18.47 -14.81 3.44
C HIS A 152 17.04 -14.72 3.98
N SER A 153 16.17 -13.94 3.34
CA SER A 153 14.79 -13.75 3.77
C SER A 153 13.78 -14.62 3.00
N GLY A 154 14.12 -15.02 1.78
CA GLY A 154 13.17 -15.62 0.83
C GLY A 154 12.14 -14.63 0.29
N TYR A 155 12.31 -13.32 0.52
CA TYR A 155 11.50 -12.27 -0.08
C TYR A 155 12.15 -11.80 -1.37
N PRO A 156 11.42 -11.70 -2.49
CA PRO A 156 11.94 -11.06 -3.69
C PRO A 156 12.31 -9.60 -3.42
N ALA A 157 13.29 -9.09 -4.15
CA ALA A 157 13.74 -7.71 -4.07
C ALA A 157 13.47 -6.99 -5.40
N ILE A 158 12.65 -5.95 -5.37
CA ILE A 158 12.14 -5.27 -6.58
C ILE A 158 12.39 -3.77 -6.57
N SER A 159 12.37 -3.15 -7.75
CA SER A 159 12.47 -1.69 -7.88
C SER A 159 11.16 -1.04 -7.47
N ILE A 160 11.24 0.00 -6.62
CA ILE A 160 10.05 0.81 -6.31
C ILE A 160 9.50 1.44 -7.59
N TYR A 161 10.39 2.00 -8.43
CA TYR A 161 9.98 2.65 -9.66
C TYR A 161 9.49 1.66 -10.72
N GLU A 162 10.17 0.56 -10.98
CA GLU A 162 9.75 -0.33 -12.08
C GLU A 162 8.53 -1.17 -11.71
N ASP A 163 8.47 -1.67 -10.46
CA ASP A 163 7.59 -2.78 -10.10
C ASP A 163 6.54 -2.43 -9.03
N PHE A 164 6.69 -1.30 -8.33
CA PHE A 164 5.86 -0.97 -7.16
C PHE A 164 5.09 0.37 -7.26
N ARG A 165 5.02 0.99 -8.44
CA ARG A 165 4.28 2.25 -8.62
C ARG A 165 2.76 2.06 -8.71
N TYR A 166 2.04 2.94 -8.02
CA TYR A 166 0.57 3.01 -8.06
C TYR A 166 -0.02 3.47 -9.37
N HIS A 167 0.75 4.13 -10.24
CA HIS A 167 0.33 4.59 -11.56
C HIS A 167 1.56 4.89 -12.44
N PRO A 168 1.51 4.64 -13.77
CA PRO A 168 2.69 4.82 -14.64
C PRO A 168 3.23 6.25 -14.72
N LYS A 169 2.42 7.25 -14.37
CA LYS A 169 2.81 8.67 -14.36
C LYS A 169 3.15 9.20 -12.97
N ASP A 170 3.07 8.35 -11.96
CA ASP A 170 3.31 8.77 -10.58
C ASP A 170 4.70 8.31 -10.14
N VAL A 171 5.14 8.90 -9.03
CA VAL A 171 6.37 8.54 -8.33
C VAL A 171 6.06 8.35 -6.86
N ILE A 172 6.82 7.47 -6.21
CA ILE A 172 6.73 7.24 -4.78
C ILE A 172 7.88 8.00 -4.14
N THR A 173 7.57 8.85 -3.18
CA THR A 173 8.54 9.63 -2.41
C THR A 173 8.44 9.26 -0.94
N GLY A 174 9.50 9.46 -0.16
CA GLY A 174 9.48 9.17 1.28
C GLY A 174 10.85 9.07 1.92
N THR A 175 10.93 8.30 3.00
CA THR A 175 12.16 8.10 3.77
C THR A 175 13.28 7.57 2.90
N GLN A 176 12.98 6.62 2.01
CA GLN A 176 13.96 5.98 1.13
C GLN A 176 14.68 6.97 0.22
N ASP A 177 13.94 7.90 -0.39
CA ASP A 177 14.51 8.88 -1.31
C ASP A 177 15.29 9.93 -0.51
N TRP A 178 14.83 10.32 0.67
CA TRP A 178 15.57 11.27 1.50
C TRP A 178 16.91 10.73 1.98
N VAL A 179 16.95 9.49 2.50
CA VAL A 179 18.20 8.89 2.98
C VAL A 179 19.21 8.71 1.83
N TYR A 180 18.74 8.30 0.65
CA TYR A 180 19.62 8.12 -0.50
C TYR A 180 20.02 9.44 -1.17
N GLU A 181 19.05 10.28 -1.58
CA GLU A 181 19.32 11.48 -2.38
C GLU A 181 20.03 12.58 -1.58
N HIS A 182 19.68 12.78 -0.31
CA HIS A 182 20.24 13.89 0.47
C HIS A 182 21.50 13.48 1.24
N LEU A 183 21.63 12.20 1.65
CA LEU A 183 22.72 11.74 2.50
C LEU A 183 23.70 10.79 1.80
N GLY A 184 23.35 10.26 0.62
CA GLY A 184 24.16 9.27 -0.09
C GLY A 184 24.23 7.91 0.62
N ALA A 185 23.33 7.65 1.57
CA ALA A 185 23.29 6.39 2.31
C ALA A 185 22.33 5.39 1.64
N LEU A 186 22.65 4.10 1.72
CA LEU A 186 21.81 3.07 1.12
C LEU A 186 20.53 2.87 1.93
N PHE A 187 19.40 2.66 1.27
CA PHE A 187 18.13 2.45 1.96
C PHE A 187 17.30 1.35 1.32
N TRP A 188 16.60 0.57 2.14
CA TRP A 188 15.57 -0.37 1.67
C TRP A 188 14.30 -0.24 2.50
N VAL A 189 13.15 -0.46 1.86
CA VAL A 189 11.91 -0.77 2.57
C VAL A 189 11.71 -2.29 2.54
N VAL A 190 11.25 -2.88 3.63
CA VAL A 190 10.87 -4.30 3.68
C VAL A 190 9.40 -4.37 4.03
N GLU A 191 8.57 -4.76 3.06
CA GLU A 191 7.17 -5.06 3.26
C GLU A 191 7.04 -6.48 3.82
N LEU A 192 6.87 -6.59 5.12
CA LEU A 192 6.78 -7.84 5.85
C LEU A 192 5.46 -8.54 5.54
N TRP A 193 5.53 -9.87 5.42
CA TRP A 193 4.38 -10.76 5.29
C TRP A 193 3.48 -10.50 4.07
N SER A 194 2.74 -11.51 3.63
CA SER A 194 1.84 -11.37 2.47
C SER A 194 0.66 -12.32 2.59
N PRO A 195 -0.58 -11.82 2.71
CA PRO A 195 -1.77 -12.68 2.75
C PRO A 195 -1.88 -13.51 1.47
N ASN A 196 -1.51 -12.91 0.33
CA ASN A 196 -1.50 -13.59 -0.95
C ASN A 196 -0.56 -14.80 -0.94
N LYS A 197 0.67 -14.63 -0.44
CA LYS A 197 1.63 -15.72 -0.35
C LYS A 197 1.13 -16.83 0.57
N GLU A 198 0.59 -16.48 1.74
CA GLU A 198 0.06 -17.47 2.69
C GLU A 198 -1.15 -18.23 2.14
N ALA A 199 -1.98 -17.58 1.32
CA ALA A 199 -3.09 -18.21 0.61
C ALA A 199 -2.67 -18.99 -0.65
N GLY A 200 -1.37 -19.10 -0.95
CA GLY A 200 -0.86 -19.83 -2.13
C GLY A 200 -1.13 -19.10 -3.44
N ILE A 201 -1.14 -17.77 -3.42
CA ILE A 201 -1.26 -16.91 -4.60
C ILE A 201 0.15 -16.46 -5.00
N GLU A 202 0.57 -16.89 -6.19
CA GLU A 202 1.83 -16.43 -6.79
C GLU A 202 1.61 -15.06 -7.42
N ASN A 203 2.08 -14.00 -6.76
CA ASN A 203 1.98 -12.64 -7.28
C ASN A 203 3.32 -12.19 -7.86
N THR A 204 3.32 -11.79 -9.14
CA THR A 204 4.47 -11.19 -9.83
C THR A 204 4.29 -9.70 -10.09
N LYS A 205 3.09 -9.15 -9.82
CA LYS A 205 2.76 -7.74 -10.02
C LYS A 205 2.01 -7.20 -8.80
N TRP A 206 2.78 -6.82 -7.78
CA TRP A 206 2.29 -6.40 -6.46
C TRP A 206 1.15 -5.39 -6.53
N ILE A 207 1.30 -4.29 -7.27
CA ILE A 207 0.29 -3.25 -7.35
C ILE A 207 -0.86 -3.59 -8.30
N ASP A 208 -0.55 -4.17 -9.47
CA ASP A 208 -1.59 -4.48 -10.47
C ASP A 208 -2.60 -5.50 -9.96
N TRP A 209 -2.16 -6.44 -9.11
CA TRP A 209 -3.05 -7.42 -8.49
C TRP A 209 -4.20 -6.75 -7.73
N TYR A 210 -3.95 -5.64 -7.02
CA TYR A 210 -5.01 -4.90 -6.32
C TYR A 210 -5.99 -4.17 -7.25
N ARG A 211 -5.62 -3.97 -8.52
CA ARG A 211 -6.53 -3.38 -9.52
C ARG A 211 -7.39 -4.43 -10.18
N THR A 212 -6.80 -5.59 -10.48
CA THR A 212 -7.47 -6.71 -11.12
C THR A 212 -6.75 -8.00 -10.80
N HIS A 213 -7.52 -9.01 -10.43
CA HIS A 213 -7.05 -10.36 -10.17
C HIS A 213 -8.17 -11.37 -10.46
N PRO A 214 -7.85 -12.65 -10.65
CA PRO A 214 -8.86 -13.69 -10.75
C PRO A 214 -9.63 -13.81 -9.43
N VAL A 215 -10.95 -13.99 -9.52
CA VAL A 215 -11.82 -14.15 -8.34
C VAL A 215 -11.44 -15.38 -7.49
N GLU A 216 -10.79 -16.36 -8.10
CA GLU A 216 -10.26 -17.54 -7.43
C GLU A 216 -9.22 -17.18 -6.35
N ASP A 217 -8.50 -16.08 -6.52
CA ASP A 217 -7.56 -15.60 -5.50
C ASP A 217 -8.30 -15.07 -4.27
N ASP A 218 -9.41 -14.37 -4.42
CA ASP A 218 -10.24 -13.96 -3.28
C ASP A 218 -10.80 -15.16 -2.51
N LEU A 219 -11.19 -16.23 -3.22
CA LEU A 219 -11.66 -17.47 -2.60
C LEU A 219 -10.53 -18.17 -1.82
N LYS A 220 -9.29 -18.16 -2.33
CA LYS A 220 -8.14 -18.67 -1.59
C LYS A 220 -7.88 -17.85 -0.32
N LEU A 221 -7.97 -16.52 -0.41
CA LEU A 221 -7.82 -15.63 0.74
C LEU A 221 -8.89 -15.88 1.81
N LEU A 222 -10.16 -16.03 1.41
CA LEU A 222 -11.24 -16.37 2.33
C LEU A 222 -11.02 -17.73 2.99
N LYS A 223 -10.66 -18.74 2.20
CA LYS A 223 -10.33 -20.07 2.74
C LYS A 223 -9.19 -19.99 3.75
N TRP A 224 -8.12 -19.25 3.43
CA TRP A 224 -7.01 -19.08 4.34
C TRP A 224 -7.43 -18.36 5.64
N SER A 225 -8.26 -17.31 5.54
CA SER A 225 -8.82 -16.60 6.70
C SER A 225 -9.66 -17.52 7.59
N ASP A 226 -10.51 -18.36 6.99
CA ASP A 226 -11.31 -19.34 7.73
C ASP A 226 -10.43 -20.37 8.47
N GLU A 227 -9.35 -20.82 7.83
CA GLU A 227 -8.45 -21.84 8.38
C GLU A 227 -7.47 -21.29 9.43
N GLN A 228 -7.03 -20.04 9.30
CA GLN A 228 -5.93 -19.47 10.10
C GLN A 228 -6.33 -18.29 10.99
N CYS A 229 -7.46 -17.63 10.71
CA CYS A 229 -7.87 -16.37 11.36
C CYS A 229 -9.27 -16.41 11.97
N GLU A 230 -9.91 -17.59 12.02
CA GLU A 230 -11.27 -17.79 12.58
C GLU A 230 -12.38 -17.04 11.81
N GLY A 231 -12.15 -16.72 10.54
CA GLY A 231 -13.14 -16.08 9.64
C GLY A 231 -12.90 -14.60 9.45
#